data_AF-A0A2E0MYV8-F1
#
_entry.id   AF-A0A2E0MYV8-F1
#
_cell.length_a   1.000
_cell.length_b   1.000
_cell.length_c   1.000
_cell.angle_alpha   90.00
_cell.angle_beta   90.00
_cell.angle_gamma   90.00
#
_symmetry.space_group_name_H-M   'P 1'
#
loop_
_entity.id
_entity.type
_entity.pdbx_description
1 polymer ?
#
loop_
_entity_poly.entity_id
_entity_poly.type
_entity_poly.pdbx_seq_one_letter_code
_entity_poly.pdbx_strand_id
1 'polypeptide(L)'
;MKYLSLSLILVFAISIFSEKSDRHDLGSEYQAKYHSSLVLFHYKKDVIKVILTKDLIFSFDDLLRFSSVDSRDLYKIKKGEKIRLIESFKGGDIFKVKLLKEHTNRPYYYVESASLKNYILEEPNLPLVN
;
A
#
# COMPACT_ATOMS: atom_id res chain seq x y z
N MET A 1 2.22 42.40 20.95
CA MET A 1 2.08 41.01 21.45
C MET A 1 0.88 40.24 20.86
N LYS A 2 0.23 40.66 19.76
CA LYS A 2 -0.98 39.99 19.21
C LYS A 2 -0.69 38.97 18.09
N TYR A 3 0.44 39.11 17.40
CA TYR A 3 0.85 38.24 16.29
C TYR A 3 1.63 37.00 16.74
N LEU A 4 2.08 37.00 18.00
CA LEU A 4 2.83 35.89 18.60
C LEU A 4 1.93 34.67 18.86
N SER A 5 0.67 34.90 19.26
CA SER A 5 -0.32 33.83 19.43
C SER A 5 -0.80 33.26 18.09
N LEU A 6 -0.88 34.07 17.03
CA LEU A 6 -1.28 33.62 15.70
C LEU A 6 -0.23 32.69 15.05
N SER A 7 1.06 32.98 15.27
CA SER A 7 2.17 32.13 14.80
C SER A 7 2.13 30.74 15.44
N LEU A 8 1.79 30.65 16.73
CA LEU A 8 1.75 29.38 17.45
C LEU A 8 0.65 28.43 16.94
N ILE A 9 -0.50 28.98 16.55
CA ILE A 9 -1.61 28.20 15.94
C ILE A 9 -1.22 27.68 14.55
N LEU A 10 -0.46 28.46 13.78
CA LEU A 10 -0.01 28.07 12.45
C LEU A 10 0.99 26.91 12.49
N VAL A 11 1.92 26.92 13.46
CA VAL A 11 2.89 25.81 13.63
C VAL A 11 2.20 24.52 14.07
N PHE A 12 1.19 24.62 14.95
CA PHE A 12 0.44 23.44 15.41
C PHE A 12 -0.36 22.77 14.27
N ALA A 13 -0.92 23.56 13.35
CA ALA A 13 -1.63 23.03 12.19
C ALA A 13 -0.73 22.22 11.24
N ILE A 14 0.54 22.61 11.11
CA ILE A 14 1.51 21.90 10.24
C ILE A 14 1.92 20.56 10.87
N SER A 15 2.00 20.47 12.20
CA SER A 15 2.39 19.22 12.89
C SER A 15 1.35 18.10 12.73
N ILE A 16 0.06 18.42 12.62
CA ILE A 16 -1.00 17.41 12.45
C ILE A 16 -0.91 16.72 11.07
N PHE A 17 -0.32 17.39 10.07
CA PHE A 17 -0.12 16.81 8.73
C PHE A 17 1.13 15.92 8.61
N SER A 18 1.98 15.86 9.64
CA SER A 18 3.15 14.98 9.65
C SER A 18 2.81 13.61 10.24
N GLU A 19 1.73 12.98 9.75
CA GLU A 19 1.54 11.56 9.98
C GLU A 19 2.64 10.82 9.22
N LYS A 20 3.41 10.03 9.97
CA LYS A 20 4.57 9.30 9.50
C LYS A 20 4.11 8.23 8.51
N SER A 21 3.95 8.62 7.25
CA SER A 21 3.83 7.66 6.17
C SER A 21 5.10 6.82 6.20
N ASP A 22 4.97 5.52 6.42
CA ASP A 22 6.04 4.57 6.12
C ASP A 22 6.41 4.84 4.65
N ARG A 23 7.54 5.51 4.44
CA ARG A 23 7.95 5.96 3.12
C ARG A 23 8.38 4.74 2.35
N HIS A 24 7.47 4.21 1.56
CA HIS A 24 7.74 3.16 0.60
C HIS A 24 8.30 3.78 -0.67
N ASP A 25 9.58 3.49 -0.95
CA ASP A 25 10.25 4.05 -2.13
C ASP A 25 9.80 3.33 -3.41
N LEU A 26 9.64 4.11 -4.49
CA LEU A 26 9.33 3.54 -5.79
C LEU A 26 10.53 2.73 -6.31
N GLY A 27 10.25 1.61 -6.95
CA GLY A 27 11.28 0.67 -7.40
C GLY A 27 11.68 -0.38 -6.35
N SER A 28 11.33 -0.18 -5.08
CA SER A 28 11.55 -1.17 -4.03
C SER A 28 10.81 -2.47 -4.30
N GLU A 29 11.45 -3.57 -3.93
CA GLU A 29 10.90 -4.92 -4.06
C GLU A 29 10.47 -5.44 -2.71
N TYR A 30 9.32 -6.09 -2.68
CA TYR A 30 8.69 -6.62 -1.49
C TYR A 30 8.41 -8.10 -1.68
N GLN A 31 8.94 -8.94 -0.79
CA GLN A 31 8.67 -10.38 -0.78
C GLN A 31 7.61 -10.74 0.26
N ALA A 32 6.62 -11.55 -0.12
CA ALA A 32 5.57 -11.98 0.81
C ALA A 32 6.10 -12.92 1.91
N LYS A 33 5.96 -12.51 3.19
CA LYS A 33 6.47 -13.24 4.38
C LYS A 33 5.79 -14.59 4.61
N TYR A 34 4.46 -14.58 4.55
CA TYR A 34 3.61 -15.68 4.99
C TYR A 34 2.68 -16.13 3.88
N HIS A 35 2.01 -17.26 4.07
CA HIS A 35 0.85 -17.67 3.28
C HIS A 35 -0.39 -16.83 3.67
N SER A 36 -0.18 -15.53 3.86
CA SER A 36 -1.19 -14.58 4.31
C SER A 36 -2.22 -14.35 3.21
N SER A 37 -3.40 -13.89 3.61
CA SER A 37 -4.50 -13.43 2.76
C SER A 37 -4.15 -12.16 1.96
N LEU A 38 -2.90 -12.03 1.52
CA LEU A 38 -2.45 -10.93 0.70
C LEU A 38 -3.07 -11.03 -0.67
N VAL A 39 -3.69 -9.94 -1.08
CA VAL A 39 -4.31 -9.82 -2.38
C VAL A 39 -3.79 -8.59 -3.09
N LEU A 40 -3.64 -8.73 -4.40
CA LEU A 40 -3.48 -7.61 -5.31
C LEU A 40 -4.79 -7.39 -6.05
N PHE A 41 -5.18 -6.14 -6.21
CA PHE A 41 -6.40 -5.76 -6.90
C PHE A 41 -6.12 -5.52 -8.38
N HIS A 42 -7.02 -5.98 -9.24
CA HIS A 42 -6.97 -5.66 -10.67
C HIS A 42 -7.24 -4.17 -10.94
N TYR A 43 -8.08 -3.54 -10.11
CA TYR A 43 -8.51 -2.15 -10.31
C TYR A 43 -8.26 -1.29 -9.07
N LYS A 44 -7.74 -0.08 -9.30
CA LYS A 44 -7.52 0.94 -8.26
C LYS A 44 -8.80 1.28 -7.48
N LYS A 45 -9.95 1.33 -8.16
CA LYS A 45 -11.25 1.67 -7.56
C LYS A 45 -11.63 0.71 -6.43
N ASP A 46 -11.21 -0.55 -6.53
CA ASP A 46 -11.55 -1.56 -5.53
C ASP A 46 -10.70 -1.36 -4.27
N VAL A 47 -9.41 -1.03 -4.42
CA VAL A 47 -8.56 -0.60 -3.29
C VAL A 47 -9.17 0.62 -2.60
N ILE A 48 -9.62 1.62 -3.37
CA ILE A 48 -10.27 2.82 -2.82
C ILE A 48 -11.52 2.46 -2.04
N LYS A 49 -12.36 1.57 -2.58
CA LYS A 49 -13.58 1.11 -1.89
C LYS A 49 -13.23 0.45 -0.56
N VAL A 50 -12.21 -0.41 -0.54
CA VAL A 50 -11.75 -1.09 0.68
C VAL A 50 -11.25 -0.10 1.73
N ILE A 51 -10.41 0.87 1.33
CA ILE A 51 -9.90 1.91 2.23
C ILE A 51 -11.07 2.73 2.81
N LEU A 52 -11.97 3.24 1.98
CA LEU A 52 -13.12 4.04 2.43
C LEU A 52 -14.04 3.24 3.36
N THR A 53 -14.24 1.95 3.08
CA THR A 53 -15.06 1.08 3.94
C THR A 53 -14.40 0.88 5.30
N LYS A 54 -13.07 0.78 5.35
CA LYS A 54 -12.29 0.64 6.60
C LYS A 54 -12.45 1.87 7.49
N ASP A 55 -12.42 3.07 6.90
CA ASP A 55 -12.52 4.33 7.65
C ASP A 55 -13.94 4.58 8.19
N LEU A 56 -14.96 4.00 7.57
CA LEU A 56 -16.36 4.18 7.95
C LEU A 56 -16.87 3.13 8.95
N ILE A 57 -16.31 1.92 8.94
CA ILE A 57 -16.76 0.80 9.78
C ILE A 57 -15.83 0.66 10.99
N PHE A 58 -16.20 1.29 12.11
CA PHE A 58 -15.42 1.25 13.36
C PHE A 58 -15.44 -0.09 14.11
N SER A 59 -16.24 -1.10 13.74
CA SER A 59 -16.42 -2.29 14.60
C SER A 59 -16.84 -3.63 13.96
N PHE A 60 -16.73 -3.84 12.64
CA PHE A 60 -17.05 -5.16 12.06
C PHE A 60 -15.96 -5.67 11.10
N ASP A 61 -15.15 -6.56 11.68
CA ASP A 61 -14.32 -7.67 11.17
C ASP A 61 -13.73 -7.64 9.75
N ASP A 62 -12.50 -8.15 9.64
CA ASP A 62 -11.72 -8.31 8.40
C ASP A 62 -12.48 -9.07 7.29
N LEU A 63 -13.52 -9.83 7.66
CA LEU A 63 -14.36 -10.66 6.79
C LEU A 63 -15.19 -9.86 5.78
N LEU A 64 -15.63 -8.64 6.12
CA LEU A 64 -16.38 -7.77 5.17
C LEU A 64 -15.45 -6.93 4.27
N ARG A 65 -14.14 -6.88 4.53
CA ARG A 65 -13.20 -6.02 3.79
C ARG A 65 -13.15 -6.37 2.31
N PHE A 66 -13.29 -7.64 1.96
CA PHE A 66 -13.29 -8.11 0.57
C PHE A 66 -14.66 -8.49 0.05
N SER A 67 -15.72 -8.50 0.86
CA SER A 67 -17.06 -8.93 0.42
C SER A 67 -17.66 -7.99 -0.64
N SER A 68 -17.16 -6.75 -0.70
CA SER A 68 -17.57 -5.74 -1.69
C SER A 68 -16.77 -5.79 -3.01
N VAL A 69 -15.81 -6.71 -3.12
CA VAL A 69 -14.93 -6.87 -4.29
C VAL A 69 -15.04 -8.30 -4.80
N ASP A 70 -15.22 -8.46 -6.11
CA ASP A 70 -15.27 -9.78 -6.72
C ASP A 70 -13.92 -10.48 -6.56
N SER A 71 -13.93 -11.70 -6.01
CA SER A 71 -12.71 -12.50 -5.87
C SER A 71 -11.98 -12.77 -7.19
N ARG A 72 -12.68 -12.69 -8.33
CA ARG A 72 -12.11 -12.79 -9.68
C ARG A 72 -11.25 -11.57 -10.03
N ASP A 73 -11.50 -10.45 -9.38
CA ASP A 73 -10.74 -9.21 -9.55
C ASP A 73 -9.55 -9.11 -8.58
N LEU A 74 -9.25 -10.20 -7.87
CA LEU A 74 -8.18 -10.30 -6.90
C LEU A 74 -7.16 -11.36 -7.35
N TYR A 75 -5.89 -11.01 -7.30
CA TYR A 75 -4.80 -11.96 -7.35
C TYR A 75 -4.36 -12.31 -5.93
N LYS A 76 -4.49 -13.57 -5.53
CA LYS A 76 -4.02 -14.06 -4.23
C LYS A 76 -2.51 -14.29 -4.30
N ILE A 77 -1.75 -13.53 -3.51
CA ILE A 77 -0.30 -13.66 -3.43
C ILE A 77 0.07 -14.93 -2.67
N LYS A 78 1.06 -15.66 -3.20
CA LYS A 78 1.65 -16.81 -2.52
C LYS A 78 2.90 -16.39 -1.75
N LYS A 79 3.21 -17.15 -0.69
CA LYS A 79 4.45 -16.98 0.08
C LYS A 79 5.65 -16.98 -0.86
N GLY A 80 6.57 -16.03 -0.67
CA GLY A 80 7.79 -15.90 -1.46
C GLY A 80 7.64 -15.18 -2.80
N GLU A 81 6.41 -14.92 -3.28
CA GLU A 81 6.22 -14.07 -4.47
C GLU A 81 6.64 -12.63 -4.16
N LYS A 82 7.22 -11.99 -5.19
CA LYS A 82 7.78 -10.64 -5.09
C LYS A 82 6.94 -9.65 -5.88
N ILE A 83 6.77 -8.46 -5.33
CA ILE A 83 6.16 -7.32 -6.01
C ILE A 83 7.14 -6.15 -6.05
N ARG A 84 7.08 -5.32 -7.09
CA ARG A 84 7.84 -4.08 -7.19
C ARG A 84 6.90 -2.89 -7.23
N LEU A 85 7.17 -1.86 -6.42
CA LEU A 85 6.39 -0.63 -6.46
C LEU A 85 6.73 0.18 -7.71
N ILE A 86 5.73 0.56 -8.50
CA ILE A 86 5.90 1.31 -9.76
C ILE A 86 5.47 2.77 -9.58
N GLU A 87 4.31 2.97 -8.96
CA GLU A 87 3.65 4.27 -8.88
C GLU A 87 2.87 4.36 -7.57
N SER A 88 2.81 5.56 -7.00
CA SER A 88 2.07 5.85 -5.77
C SER A 88 0.89 6.76 -6.06
N PHE A 89 -0.23 6.55 -5.37
CA PHE A 89 -1.42 7.40 -5.42
C PHE A 89 -1.85 7.80 -4.01
N LYS A 90 -2.66 8.86 -3.93
CA LYS A 90 -3.22 9.37 -2.66
C LYS A 90 -2.16 9.53 -1.57
N GLY A 91 -1.06 10.23 -1.90
CA GLY A 91 -0.01 10.52 -0.91
C GLY A 91 0.75 9.31 -0.36
N GLY A 92 0.61 8.11 -0.94
CA GLY A 92 1.26 6.90 -0.44
C GLY A 92 0.31 5.82 0.06
N ASP A 93 -1.01 6.04 0.02
CA ASP A 93 -1.97 5.04 0.53
C ASP A 93 -2.16 3.85 -0.41
N ILE A 94 -1.94 4.05 -1.72
CA ILE A 94 -2.16 3.03 -2.75
C ILE A 94 -0.95 2.98 -3.67
N PHE A 95 -0.48 1.77 -3.95
CA PHE A 95 0.61 1.55 -4.91
C PHE A 95 0.13 0.75 -6.12
N LYS A 96 0.59 1.17 -7.30
CA LYS A 96 0.64 0.32 -8.49
C LYS A 96 1.87 -0.56 -8.38
N VAL A 97 1.71 -1.86 -8.59
CA VAL A 97 2.79 -2.82 -8.41
C VAL A 97 2.93 -3.76 -9.60
N LYS A 98 4.17 -4.17 -9.88
CA LYS A 98 4.48 -5.24 -10.81
C LYS A 98 4.66 -6.52 -10.01
N LEU A 99 3.98 -7.60 -10.39
CA LEU A 99 4.26 -8.93 -9.85
C LEU A 99 5.49 -9.50 -10.57
N LEU A 100 6.55 -9.81 -9.82
CA LEU A 100 7.82 -10.32 -10.36
C LEU A 100 7.75 -11.85 -10.49
N LYS A 101 7.01 -12.30 -11.50
CA LYS A 101 6.79 -13.72 -11.83
C LYS A 101 6.90 -13.91 -13.33
N GLU A 102 7.45 -15.05 -13.76
CA GLU A 102 7.73 -15.32 -15.18
C GLU A 102 6.49 -15.29 -16.08
N HIS A 103 5.33 -15.70 -15.54
CA HIS A 103 4.09 -15.81 -16.30
C HIS A 103 2.95 -15.06 -15.63
N THR A 104 2.84 -13.76 -15.89
CA THR A 104 1.69 -12.95 -15.49
C THR A 104 0.93 -12.48 -16.72
N ASN A 105 -0.37 -12.81 -16.80
CA ASN A 105 -1.24 -12.32 -17.88
C ASN A 105 -1.50 -10.81 -17.78
N ARG A 106 -1.18 -10.20 -16.64
CA ARG A 106 -1.44 -8.80 -16.32
C ARG A 106 -0.13 -8.04 -16.10
N PRO A 107 0.01 -6.82 -16.65
CA PRO A 107 1.23 -6.04 -16.51
C PRO A 107 1.41 -5.43 -15.11
N TYR A 108 0.32 -5.13 -14.42
CA TYR A 108 0.34 -4.52 -13.09
C TYR A 108 -0.94 -4.78 -12.29
N TYR A 109 -0.83 -4.55 -11.00
CA TYR A 109 -1.90 -4.63 -10.02
C TYR A 109 -1.86 -3.43 -9.07
N TYR A 110 -2.78 -3.39 -8.11
CA TYR A 110 -2.84 -2.37 -7.07
C TYR A 110 -2.86 -2.99 -5.67
N VAL A 111 -2.28 -2.29 -4.69
CA VAL A 111 -2.23 -2.72 -3.30
C VAL A 111 -2.35 -1.51 -2.37
N GLU A 112 -2.98 -1.72 -1.21
CA GLU A 112 -3.00 -0.73 -0.11
C GLU A 112 -1.64 -0.73 0.60
N SER A 113 -1.13 0.46 0.93
CA SER A 113 0.11 0.65 1.69
C SER A 113 0.14 -0.14 3.00
N ALA A 114 -0.97 -0.13 3.75
CA ALA A 114 -1.10 -0.89 5.01
C ALA A 114 -0.92 -2.41 4.85
N SER A 115 -1.08 -2.95 3.63
CA SER A 115 -0.80 -4.37 3.34
C SER A 115 0.70 -4.66 3.20
N LEU A 116 1.53 -3.65 2.91
CA LEU A 116 2.99 -3.79 2.72
C LEU A 116 3.73 -4.22 4.00
N LYS A 117 3.17 -3.97 5.19
CA LYS A 117 3.72 -4.47 6.47
C LYS A 117 3.90 -5.99 6.52
N ASN A 118 3.09 -6.72 5.73
CA ASN A 118 3.13 -8.18 5.62
C ASN A 118 4.18 -8.70 4.63
N TYR A 119 4.99 -7.81 4.06
CA TYR A 119 6.09 -8.13 3.16
C TYR A 119 7.43 -7.84 3.84
N ILE A 120 8.49 -8.44 3.31
CA ILE A 120 9.89 -8.11 3.60
C ILE A 120 10.32 -7.16 2.48
N LEU A 121 10.85 -6.00 2.85
CA LEU A 121 11.56 -5.14 1.90
C LEU A 121 12.87 -5.86 1.53
N GLU A 122 13.01 -6.20 0.26
CA GLU A 122 14.25 -6.72 -0.29
C GLU A 122 15.11 -5.51 -0.68
N GLU A 123 16.37 -5.48 -0.22
CA GLU A 123 17.32 -4.52 -0.75
C GLU A 123 17.48 -4.75 -2.27
N PRO A 124 17.58 -3.70 -3.07
CA PRO A 124 17.89 -3.87 -4.49
C PRO A 124 19.23 -4.60 -4.58
N ASN A 125 19.21 -5.82 -5.12
CA ASN A 125 20.42 -6.51 -5.56
C ASN A 125 21.04 -5.64 -6.66
N LEU A 126 21.88 -4.68 -6.26
CA LEU A 126 22.80 -4.01 -7.17
C LEU A 126 23.67 -5.12 -7.75
N PRO A 127 23.67 -5.34 -9.07
CA PRO A 127 24.58 -6.31 -9.65
C PRO A 127 25.99 -5.92 -9.24
N LEU A 128 26.70 -6.86 -8.60
CA LEU A 128 28.13 -6.72 -8.35
C LEU A 128 28.79 -6.52 -9.71
N VAL A 129 29.22 -5.29 -9.96
CA VAL A 129 30.06 -4.95 -11.10
C VAL A 129 31.40 -5.62 -10.82
N ASN A 130 31.62 -6.78 -11.43
CA ASN A 130 32.94 -7.41 -11.56
C ASN A 130 33.73 -6.72 -12.67
#